data_AF-A0A9P7ZTN2-F1
#
_entry.id   AF-A0A9P7ZTN2-F1
#
_cell.length_a   1.000
_cell.length_b   1.000
_cell.length_c   1.000
_cell.angle_alpha   90.00
_cell.angle_beta   90.00
_cell.angle_gamma   90.00
#
_symmetry.space_group_name_H-M   'P 1'
#
loop_
_entity.id
_entity.type
_entity.pdbx_description
1 polymer ?
#
loop_
_entity_poly.entity_id
_entity_poly.type
_entity_poly.pdbx_seq_one_letter_code
_entity_poly.pdbx_strand_id
1 'polypeptide(L)'
;MGQIFNHHRQQTRANGSSPFATDAKMASRAVIPRFLLPLQGPLWRGLRIPLSQSLIIRFATTDAKGKDKDKQIVLEKPLKFNPPSHGSRLKRNTLPKYYGAQLTDAELAAQRVKSYPGMMAPEGTWAHWFWHSKTLHLCITMGTLLSMCVFTFFMDYAMNSPFKDLLPPISDLWKHPINFFYGWWDVIVMHERDKSIKARESRDQHQADVHKRRYFMKMHGIEPKNPITMVFGKDEKEMSEEELEAKALGKEMPETPKTEGDTPAGRKKLFGLF
;
A
#
# COMPACT_ATOMS: atom_id res chain seq x y z
N MET A 1 67.61 26.46 21.59
CA MET A 1 68.54 26.23 20.46
C MET A 1 69.36 24.98 20.77
N GLY A 2 69.47 24.07 19.80
CA GLY A 2 70.18 22.79 19.94
C GLY A 2 69.96 21.97 18.67
N GLN A 3 71.04 21.66 17.96
CA GLN A 3 71.06 21.11 16.60
C GLN A 3 72.38 20.36 16.40
N ILE A 4 72.47 19.45 15.41
CA ILE A 4 73.71 18.76 14.94
C ILE A 4 74.27 17.74 15.97
N PHE A 5 74.68 16.49 15.68
CA PHE A 5 74.70 15.56 14.53
C PHE A 5 74.47 14.13 15.11
N ASN A 6 73.94 13.08 14.49
CA ASN A 6 73.92 12.52 13.12
C ASN A 6 75.01 11.43 12.85
N HIS A 7 74.61 10.35 12.15
CA HIS A 7 75.33 9.08 11.88
C HIS A 7 75.61 8.18 13.12
N HIS A 8 75.68 6.84 13.04
CA HIS A 8 75.82 5.84 11.94
C HIS A 8 75.22 4.48 12.47
N ARG A 9 74.93 3.37 11.76
CA ARG A 9 74.97 2.90 10.34
C ARG A 9 74.09 1.59 10.23
N GLN A 10 73.77 1.14 9.01
CA GLN A 10 73.38 -0.26 8.62
C GLN A 10 71.98 -0.84 8.97
N GLN A 11 71.45 -1.87 8.28
CA GLN A 11 71.35 -2.18 6.82
C GLN A 11 70.54 -3.48 6.56
N THR A 12 69.29 -3.39 6.10
CA THR A 12 68.55 -4.44 5.34
C THR A 12 67.43 -3.73 4.57
N ARG A 13 67.51 -3.47 3.25
CA ARG A 13 67.23 -4.42 2.14
C ARG A 13 66.06 -5.36 2.46
N ALA A 14 64.83 -5.15 2.00
CA ALA A 14 64.24 -4.83 0.68
C ALA A 14 63.86 -6.06 -0.17
N ASN A 15 62.55 -6.16 -0.44
CA ASN A 15 61.84 -6.90 -1.50
C ASN A 15 60.33 -6.65 -1.26
N GLY A 16 59.44 -6.42 -2.24
CA GLY A 16 59.63 -6.20 -3.68
C GLY A 16 58.28 -5.95 -4.38
N SER A 17 58.30 -5.30 -5.55
CA SER A 17 57.24 -5.25 -6.58
C SER A 17 55.77 -5.04 -6.19
N SER A 18 55.30 -3.80 -6.35
CA SER A 18 54.12 -3.52 -7.20
C SER A 18 54.59 -3.37 -8.67
N PRO A 19 53.74 -3.16 -9.71
CA PRO A 19 52.28 -2.94 -9.73
C PRO A 19 51.55 -3.81 -10.81
N PHE A 20 50.35 -3.39 -11.23
CA PHE A 20 49.54 -3.90 -12.36
C PHE A 20 49.06 -5.35 -12.32
N ALA A 21 47.83 -5.51 -11.81
CA ALA A 21 46.89 -6.52 -12.30
C ALA A 21 45.57 -5.80 -12.65
N THR A 22 45.25 -5.69 -13.94
CA THR A 22 43.97 -5.15 -14.41
C THR A 22 42.89 -6.23 -14.28
N ASP A 23 42.02 -6.14 -13.27
CA ASP A 23 40.85 -7.02 -13.14
C ASP A 23 39.80 -6.71 -14.22
N ALA A 24 40.07 -7.22 -15.42
CA ALA A 24 39.16 -7.15 -16.56
C ALA A 24 37.99 -8.11 -16.31
N LYS A 25 37.00 -7.65 -15.52
CA LYS A 25 35.75 -8.37 -15.29
C LYS A 25 35.13 -8.83 -16.61
N MET A 26 35.23 -10.13 -16.87
CA MET A 26 34.56 -10.82 -17.97
C MET A 26 33.06 -10.61 -17.85
N ALA A 27 32.54 -9.61 -18.56
CA ALA A 27 31.11 -9.35 -18.69
C ALA A 27 30.47 -10.45 -19.57
N SER A 28 30.34 -11.65 -19.01
CA SER A 28 29.58 -12.74 -19.60
C SER A 28 28.20 -12.21 -19.97
N ARG A 29 27.84 -12.29 -21.25
CA ARG A 29 26.60 -11.71 -21.80
C ARG A 29 25.39 -12.47 -21.24
N ALA A 30 24.96 -12.08 -20.05
CA ALA A 30 23.94 -12.79 -19.28
C ALA A 30 22.61 -12.80 -20.04
N VAL A 31 22.32 -13.93 -20.68
CA VAL A 31 21.01 -14.21 -21.27
C VAL A 31 20.04 -14.48 -20.12
N ILE A 32 19.51 -13.41 -19.52
CA ILE A 32 18.55 -13.48 -18.42
C ILE A 32 17.39 -14.38 -18.87
N PRO A 33 17.19 -15.56 -18.23
CA PRO A 33 16.14 -16.48 -18.65
C PRO A 33 14.77 -15.83 -18.40
N ARG A 34 13.83 -16.02 -19.33
CA ARG A 34 12.59 -15.24 -19.41
C ARG A 34 11.63 -15.40 -18.22
N PHE A 35 11.91 -16.31 -17.29
CA PHE A 35 11.18 -16.43 -16.02
C PHE A 35 11.65 -15.47 -14.92
N LEU A 36 12.82 -14.83 -15.04
CA LEU A 36 13.30 -13.78 -14.12
C LEU A 36 12.83 -12.37 -14.52
N LEU A 37 12.18 -12.23 -15.67
CA LEU A 37 11.49 -11.00 -16.07
C LEU A 37 10.00 -11.12 -15.71
N PRO A 38 9.35 -10.09 -15.13
CA PRO A 38 7.92 -10.14 -14.85
C PRO A 38 7.13 -10.15 -16.17
N LEU A 39 6.57 -11.30 -16.55
CA LEU A 39 5.80 -11.47 -17.80
C LEU A 39 4.56 -10.57 -17.92
N GLN A 40 4.14 -9.91 -16.82
CA GLN A 40 3.05 -8.94 -16.80
C GLN A 40 3.44 -7.73 -15.96
N GLY A 41 3.59 -6.56 -16.60
CA GLY A 41 3.76 -5.29 -15.90
C GLY A 41 2.49 -4.90 -15.11
N PRO A 42 2.60 -4.15 -14.00
CA PRO A 42 1.46 -3.85 -13.11
C PRO A 42 0.23 -3.24 -13.81
N LEU A 43 0.45 -2.49 -14.90
CA LEU A 43 -0.56 -1.79 -15.69
C LEU A 43 -1.57 -2.72 -16.42
N TRP A 44 -1.25 -4.00 -16.59
CA TRP A 44 -2.09 -4.94 -17.37
C TRP A 44 -3.04 -5.81 -16.54
N ARG A 45 -3.23 -5.53 -15.25
CA ARG A 45 -4.14 -6.29 -14.35
C ARG A 45 -5.63 -6.02 -14.54
N GLY A 46 -6.03 -5.22 -15.54
CA GLY A 46 -7.38 -4.64 -15.67
C GLY A 46 -8.51 -5.57 -16.14
N LEU A 47 -8.25 -6.64 -16.90
CA LEU A 47 -9.30 -7.54 -17.41
C LEU A 47 -8.97 -9.03 -17.21
N ARG A 48 -9.60 -9.64 -16.21
CA ARG A 48 -9.77 -11.10 -16.12
C ARG A 48 -11.10 -11.51 -16.74
N ILE A 49 -11.08 -11.89 -18.02
CA ILE A 49 -12.17 -12.64 -18.65
C ILE A 49 -12.08 -14.10 -18.13
N PRO A 50 -13.17 -14.70 -17.58
CA PRO A 50 -13.11 -16.05 -17.02
C PRO A 50 -12.96 -17.11 -18.13
N LEU A 51 -11.96 -17.99 -17.98
CA LEU A 51 -11.64 -19.07 -18.92
C LEU A 51 -12.60 -20.27 -18.79
N SER A 52 -13.91 -20.02 -18.85
CA SER A 52 -14.96 -21.04 -18.78
C SER A 52 -15.92 -21.01 -19.99
N GLN A 53 -15.50 -20.36 -21.08
CA GLN A 53 -16.26 -20.30 -22.33
C GLN A 53 -15.38 -20.83 -23.48
N SER A 54 -15.71 -22.01 -23.97
CA SER A 54 -15.08 -22.61 -25.15
C SER A 54 -15.55 -21.86 -26.41
N LEU A 55 -14.74 -20.91 -26.88
CA LEU A 55 -15.01 -20.18 -28.13
C LEU A 55 -14.84 -21.12 -29.33
N ILE A 56 -15.96 -21.62 -29.85
CA ILE A 56 -15.99 -22.45 -31.07
C ILE A 56 -15.79 -21.53 -32.28
N ILE A 57 -14.54 -21.37 -32.69
CA ILE A 57 -14.18 -20.66 -33.93
C ILE A 57 -14.61 -21.54 -35.11
N ARG A 58 -15.71 -21.16 -35.78
CA ARG A 58 -16.16 -21.81 -37.01
C ARG A 58 -15.51 -21.13 -38.21
N PHE A 59 -14.59 -21.81 -38.87
CA PHE A 59 -14.10 -21.40 -40.18
C PHE A 59 -15.18 -21.62 -41.23
N ALA A 60 -15.46 -20.60 -42.04
CA ALA A 60 -16.41 -20.71 -43.15
C ALA A 60 -15.68 -21.26 -44.39
N THR A 61 -15.96 -22.51 -44.73
CA THR A 61 -15.55 -23.14 -46.00
C THR A 61 -16.80 -23.51 -46.78
N THR A 62 -16.81 -23.18 -48.08
CA THR A 62 -17.99 -23.24 -48.96
C THR A 62 -18.55 -24.65 -49.16
N ASP A 63 -19.88 -24.75 -49.23
CA ASP A 63 -20.58 -25.97 -49.62
C ASP A 63 -20.15 -26.47 -51.02
N ALA A 64 -19.71 -27.72 -51.10
CA ALA A 64 -19.49 -28.42 -52.35
C ALA A 64 -20.29 -29.74 -52.35
N LYS A 65 -21.36 -29.81 -53.14
CA LYS A 65 -22.10 -31.07 -53.38
C LYS A 65 -21.21 -32.05 -54.15
N GLY A 66 -20.92 -33.20 -53.54
CA GLY A 66 -20.30 -34.34 -54.22
C GLY A 66 -20.95 -35.66 -53.79
N LYS A 67 -21.60 -36.35 -54.73
CA LYS A 67 -21.92 -37.77 -54.61
C LYS A 67 -20.81 -38.57 -55.27
N ASP A 68 -20.27 -39.57 -54.57
CA ASP A 68 -20.01 -40.94 -55.08
C ASP A 68 -19.41 -41.79 -53.94
N LYS A 69 -20.03 -42.92 -53.59
CA LYS A 69 -19.79 -44.32 -54.03
C LYS A 69 -18.76 -45.06 -53.19
N ASP A 70 -18.90 -46.39 -53.18
CA ASP A 70 -17.99 -47.42 -52.66
C ASP A 70 -17.38 -47.18 -51.27
N LYS A 71 -18.24 -47.30 -50.24
CA LYS A 71 -17.82 -47.65 -48.88
C LYS A 71 -18.62 -48.86 -48.40
N GLN A 72 -17.90 -49.88 -47.97
CA GLN A 72 -18.41 -51.16 -47.50
C GLN A 72 -19.50 -50.96 -46.43
N ILE A 73 -20.66 -51.62 -46.59
CA ILE A 73 -21.75 -51.58 -45.61
C ILE A 73 -21.34 -52.41 -44.38
N VAL A 74 -20.59 -51.78 -43.48
CA VAL A 74 -20.36 -52.26 -42.13
C VAL A 74 -21.57 -51.82 -41.31
N LEU A 75 -22.26 -52.80 -40.71
CA LEU A 75 -23.44 -52.53 -39.88
C LEU A 75 -23.07 -51.56 -38.74
N GLU A 76 -23.69 -50.38 -38.74
CA GLU A 76 -23.41 -49.35 -37.75
C GLU A 76 -23.66 -49.88 -36.34
N LYS A 77 -22.66 -49.77 -35.45
CA LYS A 77 -22.81 -50.23 -34.06
C LYS A 77 -23.95 -49.44 -33.43
N PRO A 78 -24.96 -50.10 -32.82
CA PRO A 78 -26.15 -49.43 -32.33
C PRO A 78 -25.76 -48.33 -31.34
N LEU A 79 -26.39 -47.15 -31.50
CA LEU A 79 -26.05 -45.94 -30.75
C LEU A 79 -25.93 -46.25 -29.26
N LYS A 80 -24.71 -46.17 -28.73
CA LYS A 80 -24.44 -46.54 -27.34
C LYS A 80 -25.27 -45.65 -26.43
N PHE A 81 -26.12 -46.28 -25.62
CA PHE A 81 -27.08 -45.59 -24.76
C PHE A 81 -26.35 -44.65 -23.80
N ASN A 82 -26.36 -43.36 -24.13
CA ASN A 82 -25.98 -42.29 -23.24
C ASN A 82 -27.24 -41.90 -22.46
N PRO A 83 -27.35 -42.24 -21.16
CA PRO A 83 -28.47 -41.82 -20.35
C PRO A 83 -28.55 -40.28 -20.34
N PRO A 84 -29.77 -39.69 -20.22
CA PRO A 84 -29.92 -38.25 -20.19
C PRO A 84 -29.07 -37.65 -19.07
N SER A 85 -28.11 -36.79 -19.43
CA SER A 85 -27.21 -36.19 -18.45
C SER A 85 -28.01 -35.28 -17.53
N HIS A 86 -28.16 -35.70 -16.27
CA HIS A 86 -28.79 -34.90 -15.23
C HIS A 86 -27.95 -33.63 -15.01
N GLY A 87 -28.38 -32.53 -15.64
CA GLY A 87 -27.71 -31.24 -15.51
C GLY A 87 -27.67 -30.81 -14.04
N SER A 88 -26.49 -30.42 -13.56
CA SER A 88 -26.23 -30.05 -12.16
C SER A 88 -27.09 -28.89 -11.63
N ARG A 89 -27.77 -28.18 -12.52
CA ARG A 89 -28.70 -27.09 -12.19
C ARG A 89 -30.13 -27.54 -12.42
N LEU A 90 -30.86 -27.78 -11.32
CA LEU A 90 -32.31 -27.97 -11.32
C LEU A 90 -33.01 -26.91 -12.18
N LYS A 91 -34.08 -27.29 -12.90
CA LYS A 91 -34.84 -26.33 -13.70
C LYS A 91 -35.45 -25.29 -12.75
N ARG A 92 -35.15 -24.02 -12.99
CA ARG A 92 -35.73 -22.90 -12.24
C ARG A 92 -37.25 -22.99 -12.37
N ASN A 93 -37.95 -22.92 -11.24
CA ASN A 93 -39.40 -23.13 -11.08
C ASN A 93 -39.89 -24.61 -11.01
N THR A 94 -39.01 -25.62 -11.06
CA THR A 94 -39.36 -26.99 -10.61
C THR A 94 -38.66 -27.31 -9.29
N LEU A 95 -39.24 -26.88 -8.18
CA LEU A 95 -38.92 -27.46 -6.87
C LEU A 95 -39.35 -28.94 -6.87
N PRO A 96 -38.65 -29.82 -6.12
CA PRO A 96 -39.11 -31.19 -5.93
C PRO A 96 -40.52 -31.18 -5.33
N LYS A 97 -41.48 -31.80 -6.02
CA LYS A 97 -42.83 -31.97 -5.47
C LYS A 97 -42.73 -32.96 -4.31
N TYR A 98 -43.12 -32.51 -3.11
CA TYR A 98 -43.32 -33.42 -1.99
C TYR A 98 -44.66 -34.14 -2.21
N TYR A 99 -44.62 -35.47 -2.32
CA TYR A 99 -45.79 -36.30 -2.63
C TYR A 99 -46.48 -36.87 -1.38
N GLY A 100 -46.01 -36.52 -0.17
CA GLY A 100 -46.69 -36.84 1.08
C GLY A 100 -47.78 -35.83 1.44
N ALA A 101 -48.47 -36.06 2.56
CA ALA A 101 -49.36 -35.07 3.16
C ALA A 101 -48.59 -33.77 3.47
N GLN A 102 -49.25 -32.63 3.38
CA GLN A 102 -48.63 -31.36 3.77
C GLN A 102 -48.39 -31.37 5.28
N LEU A 103 -47.16 -31.10 5.71
CA LEU A 103 -46.85 -30.99 7.15
C LEU A 103 -47.65 -29.84 7.75
N THR A 104 -48.23 -30.07 8.92
CA THR A 104 -48.82 -29.00 9.73
C THR A 104 -47.73 -28.08 10.28
N ASP A 105 -48.07 -26.84 10.60
CA ASP A 105 -47.13 -25.88 11.18
C ASP A 105 -46.49 -26.37 12.50
N ALA A 106 -47.23 -27.19 13.26
CA ALA A 106 -46.75 -27.84 14.49
C ALA A 106 -45.67 -28.90 14.20
N GLU A 107 -45.84 -29.71 13.16
CA GLU A 107 -44.83 -30.70 12.72
C GLU A 107 -43.60 -30.01 12.14
N LEU A 108 -43.79 -28.93 11.37
CA LEU A 108 -42.71 -28.07 10.88
C LEU A 108 -41.89 -27.44 12.01
N ALA A 109 -42.55 -26.94 13.06
CA ALA A 109 -41.88 -26.43 14.26
C ALA A 109 -41.11 -27.54 15.00
N ALA A 110 -41.73 -28.71 15.21
CA ALA A 110 -41.09 -29.86 15.83
C ALA A 110 -39.87 -30.37 15.03
N GLN A 111 -39.92 -30.30 13.70
CA GLN A 111 -38.82 -30.70 12.83
C GLN A 111 -37.58 -29.81 12.97
N ARG A 112 -37.74 -28.50 13.20
CA ARG A 112 -36.59 -27.56 13.38
C ARG A 112 -35.85 -27.76 14.71
N VAL A 113 -36.56 -28.20 15.74
CA VAL A 113 -35.98 -28.47 17.07
C VAL A 113 -35.31 -29.86 17.13
N LYS A 114 -35.62 -30.75 16.17
CA LYS A 114 -35.20 -32.16 16.21
C LYS A 114 -33.74 -32.35 15.80
N SER A 115 -32.85 -32.35 16.81
CA SER A 115 -31.43 -32.66 16.64
C SER A 115 -31.19 -34.13 16.27
N TYR A 116 -30.26 -34.36 15.33
CA TYR A 116 -29.73 -35.69 14.98
C TYR A 116 -28.19 -35.66 15.04
N PRO A 117 -27.51 -36.78 15.29
CA PRO A 117 -26.04 -36.84 15.28
C PRO A 117 -25.45 -36.35 13.95
N GLY A 118 -24.46 -35.46 14.00
CA GLY A 118 -23.81 -34.89 12.82
C GLY A 118 -24.57 -33.76 12.11
N MET A 119 -25.79 -33.41 12.56
CA MET A 119 -26.45 -32.18 12.10
C MET A 119 -25.93 -30.95 12.87
N MET A 120 -26.14 -29.76 12.29
CA MET A 120 -25.95 -28.50 13.00
C MET A 120 -26.90 -28.40 14.21
N ALA A 121 -26.49 -27.70 15.26
CA ALA A 121 -27.31 -27.54 16.46
C ALA A 121 -28.65 -26.85 16.12
N PRO A 122 -29.79 -27.27 16.71
CA PRO A 122 -31.10 -26.76 16.32
C PRO A 122 -31.35 -25.31 16.77
N GLU A 123 -32.32 -24.67 16.10
CA GLU A 123 -32.77 -23.31 16.39
C GLU A 123 -33.05 -23.11 17.90
N GLY A 124 -32.64 -21.96 18.44
CA GLY A 124 -32.78 -21.64 19.88
C GLY A 124 -31.67 -22.15 20.80
N THR A 125 -30.78 -23.06 20.35
CA THR A 125 -29.61 -23.47 21.16
C THR A 125 -28.49 -22.42 21.16
N TRP A 126 -27.70 -22.37 22.25
CA TRP A 126 -26.52 -21.48 22.32
C TRP A 126 -25.52 -21.74 21.19
N ALA A 127 -25.30 -23.00 20.83
CA ALA A 127 -24.43 -23.37 19.72
C ALA A 127 -24.98 -22.84 18.38
N HIS A 128 -26.28 -22.99 18.11
CA HIS A 128 -26.90 -22.41 16.92
C HIS A 128 -26.76 -20.88 16.90
N TRP A 129 -26.97 -20.20 18.03
CA TRP A 129 -26.75 -18.76 18.15
C TRP A 129 -25.28 -18.38 17.84
N PHE A 130 -24.31 -19.06 18.44
CA PHE A 130 -22.89 -18.79 18.22
C PHE A 130 -22.52 -18.90 16.74
N TRP A 131 -22.87 -20.02 16.09
CA TRP A 131 -22.55 -20.28 14.68
C TRP A 131 -23.26 -19.36 13.68
N HIS A 132 -24.50 -18.92 13.97
CA HIS A 132 -25.28 -18.08 13.04
C HIS A 132 -25.26 -16.59 13.36
N SER A 133 -24.69 -16.18 14.50
CA SER A 133 -24.59 -14.76 14.89
C SER A 133 -23.57 -14.02 14.03
N LYS A 134 -24.08 -13.36 12.97
CA LYS A 134 -23.28 -12.53 12.06
C LYS A 134 -22.60 -11.36 12.78
N THR A 135 -23.24 -10.80 13.80
CA THR A 135 -22.67 -9.71 14.61
C THR A 135 -21.50 -10.19 15.46
N LEU A 136 -21.62 -11.37 16.11
CA LEU A 136 -20.50 -11.97 16.85
C LEU A 136 -19.31 -12.25 15.93
N HIS A 137 -19.54 -12.85 14.75
CA HIS A 137 -18.49 -13.10 13.78
C HIS A 137 -17.84 -11.81 13.24
N LEU A 138 -18.63 -10.76 12.99
CA LEU A 138 -18.12 -9.45 12.58
C LEU A 138 -17.29 -8.79 13.70
N CYS A 139 -17.75 -8.84 14.96
CA CYS A 139 -17.01 -8.31 16.11
C CYS A 139 -15.69 -9.07 16.36
N ILE A 140 -15.67 -10.39 16.23
CA ILE A 140 -14.44 -11.20 16.37
C ILE A 140 -13.48 -10.91 15.21
N THR A 141 -13.94 -10.88 13.97
CA THR A 141 -13.07 -10.62 12.80
C THR A 141 -12.55 -9.19 12.78
N MET A 142 -13.40 -8.18 12.92
CA MET A 142 -12.97 -6.79 13.00
C MET A 142 -12.13 -6.51 14.25
N GLY A 143 -12.47 -7.13 15.39
CA GLY A 143 -11.70 -7.02 16.63
C GLY A 143 -10.28 -7.60 16.51
N THR A 144 -10.14 -8.78 15.91
CA THR A 144 -8.81 -9.40 15.68
C THR A 144 -7.98 -8.66 14.64
N LEU A 145 -8.59 -8.17 13.54
CA LEU A 145 -7.89 -7.31 12.58
C LEU A 145 -7.46 -5.99 13.22
N LEU A 146 -8.32 -5.34 14.01
CA LEU A 146 -8.03 -4.10 14.71
C LEU A 146 -6.91 -4.30 15.75
N SER A 147 -6.98 -5.35 16.58
CA SER A 147 -5.96 -5.63 17.58
C SER A 147 -4.61 -5.95 16.95
N MET A 148 -4.60 -6.68 15.82
CA MET A 148 -3.36 -6.96 15.07
C MET A 148 -2.77 -5.67 14.49
N CYS A 149 -3.61 -4.80 13.89
CA CYS A 149 -3.18 -3.52 13.34
C CYS A 149 -2.57 -2.62 14.44
N VAL A 150 -3.26 -2.45 15.56
CA VAL A 150 -2.79 -1.67 16.72
C VAL A 150 -1.50 -2.26 17.31
N PHE A 151 -1.39 -3.58 17.42
CA PHE A 151 -0.17 -4.25 17.85
C PHE A 151 1.01 -4.00 16.90
N THR A 152 0.80 -4.10 15.59
CA THR A 152 1.85 -3.79 14.60
C THR A 152 2.27 -2.32 14.61
N PHE A 153 1.34 -1.39 14.88
CA PHE A 153 1.64 0.03 15.05
C PHE A 153 2.53 0.27 16.27
N PHE A 154 2.18 -0.28 17.44
CA PHE A 154 3.02 -0.15 18.63
C PHE A 154 4.40 -0.80 18.46
N MET A 155 4.49 -1.94 17.76
CA MET A 155 5.78 -2.59 17.48
C MET A 155 6.65 -1.82 16.47
N ASP A 156 6.06 -1.17 15.46
CA ASP A 156 6.80 -0.28 14.55
C ASP A 156 7.45 0.88 15.32
N TYR A 157 6.69 1.53 16.22
CA TYR A 157 7.23 2.60 17.07
C TYR A 157 8.30 2.10 18.04
N ALA A 158 8.12 0.93 18.66
CA ALA A 158 9.10 0.34 19.58
C ALA A 158 10.45 0.01 18.91
N MET A 159 10.44 -0.33 17.61
CA MET A 159 11.65 -0.69 16.87
C MET A 159 12.28 0.48 16.10
N ASN A 160 11.46 1.36 15.52
CA ASN A 160 11.89 2.37 14.56
C ASN A 160 11.82 3.83 15.06
N SER A 161 11.31 4.09 16.27
CA SER A 161 11.31 5.45 16.83
C SER A 161 12.67 5.82 17.46
N PRO A 162 13.18 7.05 17.24
CA PRO A 162 14.34 7.55 17.98
C PRO A 162 14.05 7.73 19.49
N PHE A 163 12.79 7.67 19.91
CA PHE A 163 12.34 7.86 21.29
C PHE A 163 11.96 6.55 21.98
N LYS A 164 12.32 5.39 21.41
CA LYS A 164 11.99 4.05 21.94
C LYS A 164 12.37 3.84 23.41
N ASP A 165 13.45 4.46 23.88
CA ASP A 165 13.98 4.27 25.24
C ASP A 165 13.15 5.03 26.30
N LEU A 166 12.22 5.89 25.86
CA LEU A 166 11.22 6.58 26.69
C LEU A 166 9.89 5.81 26.81
N LEU A 167 9.75 4.67 26.14
CA LEU A 167 8.51 3.89 26.15
C LEU A 167 8.29 3.20 27.51
N PRO A 168 7.08 3.30 28.10
CA PRO A 168 6.79 2.64 29.36
C PRO A 168 6.79 1.11 29.18
N PRO A 169 7.40 0.34 30.10
CA PRO A 169 7.52 -1.10 29.96
C PRO A 169 6.15 -1.78 30.07
N ILE A 170 5.98 -2.90 29.35
CA ILE A 170 4.73 -3.68 29.31
C ILE A 170 4.28 -4.17 30.70
N SER A 171 5.20 -4.26 31.67
CA SER A 171 4.91 -4.57 33.07
C SER A 171 4.14 -3.46 33.80
N ASP A 172 4.19 -2.21 33.35
CA ASP A 172 3.49 -1.08 33.98
C ASP A 172 2.01 -1.00 33.55
N LEU A 173 1.65 -1.55 32.38
CA LEU A 173 0.25 -1.68 31.93
C LEU A 173 -0.65 -2.38 32.96
N TRP A 174 -0.10 -3.30 33.76
CA TRP A 174 -0.82 -4.03 34.81
C TRP A 174 -0.86 -3.32 36.17
N LYS A 175 -0.02 -2.30 36.38
CA LYS A 175 0.08 -1.54 37.64
C LYS A 175 -0.58 -0.18 37.53
N HIS A 176 -0.27 0.54 36.48
CA HIS A 176 -0.67 1.92 36.22
C HIS A 176 -1.13 2.08 34.75
N PRO A 177 -2.19 1.36 34.31
CA PRO A 177 -2.64 1.34 32.92
C PRO A 177 -2.87 2.74 32.33
N ILE A 178 -3.38 3.67 33.13
CA ILE A 178 -3.61 5.06 32.75
C ILE A 178 -2.29 5.77 32.40
N ASN A 179 -1.26 5.61 33.24
CA ASN A 179 0.05 6.22 33.04
C ASN A 179 0.79 5.60 31.84
N PHE A 180 0.65 4.28 31.65
CA PHE A 180 1.19 3.57 30.48
C PHE A 180 0.66 4.17 29.17
N PHE A 181 -0.65 4.45 29.08
CA PHE A 181 -1.23 5.08 27.88
C PHE A 181 -0.79 6.55 27.71
N TYR A 182 -0.66 7.33 28.79
CA TYR A 182 -0.15 8.71 28.70
C TYR A 182 1.33 8.77 28.26
N GLY A 183 2.18 7.85 28.76
CA GLY A 183 3.58 7.75 28.33
C GLY A 183 3.72 7.38 26.85
N TRP A 184 2.93 6.39 26.39
CA TRP A 184 2.86 6.06 24.96
C TRP A 184 2.36 7.23 24.10
N TRP A 185 1.37 7.98 24.58
CA TRP A 185 0.83 9.14 23.88
C TRP A 185 1.88 10.23 23.68
N ASP A 186 2.63 10.62 24.72
CA ASP A 186 3.65 11.67 24.57
C ASP A 186 4.79 11.23 23.64
N VAL A 187 5.22 9.96 23.68
CA VAL A 187 6.22 9.44 22.73
C VAL A 187 5.72 9.46 21.28
N ILE A 188 4.44 9.16 21.03
CA ILE A 188 3.84 9.28 19.70
C ILE A 188 3.88 10.75 19.23
N VAL A 189 3.43 11.70 20.05
CA VAL A 189 3.42 13.12 19.68
C VAL A 189 4.85 13.67 19.56
N MET A 190 5.82 13.18 20.34
CA MET A 190 7.24 13.54 20.20
C MET A 190 7.84 13.03 18.88
N HIS A 191 7.50 11.82 18.45
CA HIS A 191 7.87 11.25 17.15
C HIS A 191 7.22 11.98 15.97
N GLU A 192 5.98 12.45 16.12
CA GLU A 192 5.31 13.30 15.13
C GLU A 192 5.94 14.70 15.06
N ARG A 193 6.30 15.30 16.20
CA ARG A 193 7.05 16.57 16.27
C ARG A 193 8.38 16.45 15.53
N ASP A 194 9.19 15.43 15.83
CA ASP A 194 10.46 15.15 15.15
C ASP A 194 10.30 14.99 13.62
N LYS A 195 9.32 14.20 13.18
CA LYS A 195 8.96 14.08 11.75
C LYS A 195 8.59 15.42 11.13
N SER A 196 7.80 16.25 11.81
CA SER A 196 7.40 17.58 11.31
C SER A 196 8.56 18.57 11.24
N ILE A 197 9.50 18.51 12.19
CA ILE A 197 10.73 19.31 12.20
C ILE A 197 11.59 18.93 11.00
N LYS A 198 11.89 17.63 10.81
CA LYS A 198 12.70 17.14 9.67
C LYS A 198 12.07 17.44 8.31
N ALA A 199 10.74 17.34 8.19
CA ALA A 199 10.02 17.73 6.98
C ALA A 199 10.09 19.24 6.73
N ARG A 200 10.04 20.06 7.79
CA ARG A 200 10.18 21.52 7.72
C ARG A 200 11.60 21.93 7.31
N GLU A 201 12.62 21.37 7.96
CA GLU A 201 14.04 21.57 7.63
C GLU A 201 14.35 21.21 6.18
N SER A 202 13.86 20.08 5.68
CA SER A 202 14.05 19.67 4.28
C SER A 202 13.40 20.67 3.29
N ARG A 203 12.21 21.18 3.61
CA ARG A 203 11.55 22.24 2.81
C ARG A 203 12.32 23.56 2.88
N ASP A 204 12.82 23.94 4.05
CA ASP A 204 13.52 25.21 4.26
C ASP A 204 14.92 25.21 3.63
N GLN A 205 15.63 24.07 3.63
CA GLN A 205 16.86 23.86 2.84
C GLN A 205 16.59 24.07 1.33
N HIS A 206 15.54 23.43 0.80
CA HIS A 206 15.17 23.60 -0.60
C HIS A 206 14.80 25.05 -0.94
N GLN A 207 14.08 25.74 -0.05
CA GLN A 207 13.78 27.17 -0.23
C GLN A 207 15.04 28.03 -0.17
N ALA A 208 15.97 27.76 0.75
CA ALA A 208 17.24 28.47 0.84
C ALA A 208 18.07 28.32 -0.46
N ASP A 209 18.11 27.13 -1.07
CA ASP A 209 18.82 26.93 -2.33
C ASP A 209 18.13 27.62 -3.53
N VAL A 210 16.80 27.66 -3.55
CA VAL A 210 16.04 28.48 -4.52
C VAL A 210 16.30 29.98 -4.30
N HIS A 211 16.41 30.46 -3.06
CA HIS A 211 16.74 31.83 -2.73
C HIS A 211 18.17 32.20 -3.14
N LYS A 212 19.19 31.38 -2.81
CA LYS A 212 20.58 31.54 -3.28
C LYS A 212 20.66 31.61 -4.80
N ARG A 213 19.95 30.72 -5.50
CA ARG A 213 19.90 30.69 -6.96
C ARG A 213 19.27 31.97 -7.54
N ARG A 214 18.15 32.45 -6.96
CA ARG A 214 17.52 33.71 -7.37
C ARG A 214 18.43 34.92 -7.13
N TYR A 215 19.09 34.99 -5.98
CA TYR A 215 20.05 36.04 -5.66
C TYR A 215 21.21 36.07 -6.65
N PHE A 216 21.87 34.92 -6.90
CA PHE A 216 22.92 34.79 -7.91
C PHE A 216 22.44 35.26 -9.30
N MET A 217 21.23 34.87 -9.71
CA MET A 217 20.65 35.25 -10.99
C MET A 217 20.34 36.75 -11.10
N LYS A 218 19.89 37.40 -10.01
CA LYS A 218 19.72 38.87 -9.95
C LYS A 218 21.07 39.59 -9.99
N MET A 219 22.05 39.15 -9.20
CA MET A 219 23.40 39.76 -9.17
C MET A 219 24.15 39.68 -10.50
N HIS A 220 23.86 38.66 -11.32
CA HIS A 220 24.40 38.55 -12.68
C HIS A 220 23.52 39.19 -13.77
N GLY A 221 22.41 39.85 -13.41
CA GLY A 221 21.51 40.54 -14.35
C GLY A 221 20.69 39.61 -15.25
N ILE A 222 20.62 38.31 -14.93
CA ILE A 222 19.90 37.30 -15.72
C ILE A 222 18.65 36.87 -14.93
N GLU A 223 17.63 37.73 -14.90
CA GLU A 223 16.34 37.40 -14.29
C GLU A 223 15.33 36.84 -15.31
N PRO A 224 15.14 35.52 -15.42
CA PRO A 224 14.01 34.95 -16.12
C PRO A 224 12.74 35.18 -15.30
N LYS A 225 11.98 36.21 -15.69
CA LYS A 225 10.62 36.53 -15.20
C LYS A 225 9.84 35.24 -14.92
N ASN A 226 9.49 35.02 -13.66
CA ASN A 226 8.88 33.75 -13.20
C ASN A 226 7.61 33.44 -14.03
N PRO A 227 7.35 32.18 -14.44
CA PRO A 227 6.20 31.86 -15.31
C PRO A 227 4.86 32.23 -14.65
N ILE A 228 4.75 32.11 -13.34
CA ILE A 228 3.58 32.57 -12.56
C ILE A 228 3.38 34.10 -12.73
N THR A 229 4.45 34.89 -12.72
CA THR A 229 4.39 36.36 -12.96
C THR A 229 4.21 36.74 -14.44
N MET A 230 4.33 35.80 -15.38
CA MET A 230 3.87 35.99 -16.75
C MET A 230 2.36 35.75 -16.87
N VAL A 231 1.82 34.74 -16.18
CA VAL A 231 0.40 34.34 -16.26
C VAL A 231 -0.52 35.20 -15.39
N PHE A 232 -0.06 35.64 -14.21
CA PHE A 232 -0.89 36.33 -13.20
C PHE A 232 -0.63 37.83 -13.04
N GLY A 233 -0.10 38.51 -14.05
CA GLY A 233 -0.43 39.93 -14.24
C GLY A 233 0.06 40.97 -13.22
N LYS A 234 1.13 40.70 -12.45
CA LYS A 234 1.96 41.71 -11.74
C LYS A 234 1.27 42.50 -10.60
N ASP A 235 1.34 41.98 -9.38
CA ASP A 235 1.31 42.82 -8.17
C ASP A 235 2.75 43.21 -7.78
N GLU A 236 3.07 44.51 -7.85
CA GLU A 236 4.35 45.04 -7.37
C GLU A 236 4.30 45.40 -5.89
N LYS A 237 4.70 44.43 -5.06
CA LYS A 237 5.61 44.75 -3.96
C LYS A 237 6.93 44.03 -4.22
N GLU A 238 7.92 44.83 -4.60
CA GLU A 238 9.30 44.39 -4.65
C GLU A 238 9.70 43.97 -3.23
N MET A 239 9.91 42.67 -3.01
CA MET A 239 10.66 42.20 -1.85
C MET A 239 12.02 42.89 -1.93
N SER A 240 12.34 43.72 -0.95
CA SER A 240 13.46 44.67 -1.08
C SER A 240 14.80 43.91 -1.19
N GLU A 241 15.83 44.58 -1.71
CA GLU A 241 17.15 43.97 -1.86
C GLU A 241 17.69 43.51 -0.49
N GLU A 242 17.42 44.30 0.56
CA GLU A 242 17.70 43.98 1.96
C GLU A 242 16.94 42.73 2.46
N GLU A 243 15.67 42.55 2.08
CA GLU A 243 14.89 41.36 2.46
C GLU A 243 15.39 40.08 1.76
N LEU A 244 15.77 40.19 0.48
CA LEU A 244 16.32 39.07 -0.28
C LEU A 244 17.73 38.71 0.20
N GLU A 245 18.56 39.69 0.54
CA GLU A 245 19.89 39.47 1.11
C GLU A 245 19.84 38.92 2.53
N ALA A 246 19.02 39.49 3.43
CA ALA A 246 18.86 38.97 4.78
C ALA A 246 18.36 37.51 4.78
N LYS A 247 17.42 37.19 3.89
CA LYS A 247 16.89 35.83 3.72
C LYS A 247 17.86 34.88 3.00
N ALA A 248 18.79 35.38 2.20
CA ALA A 248 19.85 34.58 1.57
C ALA A 248 21.05 34.33 2.51
N LEU A 249 21.40 35.29 3.38
CA LEU A 249 22.42 35.16 4.42
C LEU A 249 21.92 34.42 5.67
N GLY A 250 20.61 34.23 5.83
CA GLY A 250 20.02 33.58 7.01
C GLY A 250 20.07 34.45 8.27
N LYS A 251 20.06 35.78 8.11
CA LYS A 251 20.11 36.73 9.23
C LYS A 251 18.69 37.14 9.62
N GLU A 252 18.28 36.77 10.83
CA GLU A 252 16.99 37.21 11.39
C GLU A 252 16.98 38.75 11.56
N MET A 253 15.85 39.36 11.18
CA MET A 253 15.58 40.79 11.31
C MET A 253 14.22 40.99 11.98
N PRO A 254 13.99 42.10 12.71
CA PRO A 254 12.86 42.22 13.64
C PRO A 254 11.49 42.29 12.96
N GLU A 255 10.44 41.96 13.71
CA GLU A 255 9.04 42.14 13.28
C GLU A 255 8.79 43.59 12.83
N THR A 256 8.28 43.78 11.61
CA THR A 256 7.81 45.08 11.15
C THR A 256 6.55 45.50 11.94
N PRO A 257 6.39 46.79 12.26
CA PRO A 257 5.29 47.25 13.08
C PRO A 257 3.95 47.01 12.39
N LYS A 258 3.00 46.44 13.14
CA LYS A 258 1.64 46.16 12.69
C LYS A 258 0.93 47.49 12.40
N THR A 259 0.78 47.85 11.12
CA THR A 259 -0.15 48.91 10.72
C THR A 259 -1.56 48.51 11.12
N GLU A 260 -2.18 49.32 11.97
CA GLU A 260 -3.54 49.11 12.46
C GLU A 260 -4.56 49.27 11.33
N GLY A 261 -5.60 48.44 11.31
CA GLY A 261 -6.72 48.61 10.38
C GLY A 261 -7.16 47.37 9.61
N ASP A 262 -7.50 46.27 10.29
CA ASP A 262 -8.61 45.44 9.81
C ASP A 262 -9.27 44.62 10.95
N THR A 263 -10.58 44.77 11.13
CA THR A 263 -11.33 44.11 12.20
C THR A 263 -11.73 42.66 11.85
N PRO A 264 -11.84 41.74 12.83
CA PRO A 264 -11.93 40.29 12.57
C PRO A 264 -13.30 39.82 12.07
N ALA A 265 -13.57 40.02 10.77
CA ALA A 265 -14.81 39.61 10.12
C ALA A 265 -14.83 38.10 9.75
N GLY A 266 -15.71 37.34 10.42
CA GLY A 266 -16.28 36.10 9.85
C GLY A 266 -15.49 34.81 10.01
N ARG A 267 -15.51 34.20 11.21
CA ARG A 267 -15.26 32.76 11.39
C ARG A 267 -16.32 31.96 10.61
N LYS A 268 -16.01 31.52 9.39
CA LYS A 268 -16.90 30.67 8.58
C LYS A 268 -17.04 29.29 9.24
N LYS A 269 -18.24 28.98 9.77
CA LYS A 269 -18.56 27.70 10.41
C LYS A 269 -18.56 26.56 9.37
N LEU A 270 -17.45 25.83 9.24
CA LEU A 270 -17.34 24.68 8.35
C LEU A 270 -17.73 23.33 9.02
N PHE A 271 -18.78 23.35 9.83
CA PHE A 271 -19.42 22.14 10.36
C PHE A 271 -20.94 22.32 10.31
N GLY A 272 -21.50 22.06 9.13
CA GLY A 272 -22.93 21.81 8.96
C GLY A 272 -23.18 20.31 9.11
N LEU A 273 -23.57 19.88 10.30
CA LEU A 273 -24.06 18.53 10.56
C LEU A 273 -25.35 18.65 11.38
N PHE A 274 -26.44 18.13 10.80
CA PHE A 274 -27.64 17.70 11.52
C PHE A 274 -27.47 16.21 11.83
#